data_AF-A0A387G9A5-F1
#
_entry.id   AF-A0A387G9A5-F1
#
_cell.length_a   1.000
_cell.length_b   1.000
_cell.length_c   1.000
_cell.angle_alpha   90.00
_cell.angle_beta   90.00
_cell.angle_gamma   90.00
#
_symmetry.space_group_name_H-M   'P 1'
#
loop_
_entity.id
_entity.type
_entity.pdbx_description
1 polymer ?
#
loop_
_entity_poly.entity_id
_entity_poly.type
_entity_poly.pdbx_seq_one_letter_code
_entity_poly.pdbx_strand_id
1 'polypeptide(L)'
;MSQGESFIFYTYGRVDNGRDDRWANTDIPETFFYDEDSAREALRELRGDIESEPGNRWWPMQLEKIETLPVSRESIFALLNDGIGAFVNNYEILDIID
;
A
#
# COMPACT_ATOMS: atom_id res chain seq x y z
N MET A 1 -3.52 -28.44 11.09
CA MET A 1 -2.78 -27.17 10.95
C MET A 1 -3.83 -26.08 10.91
N SER A 2 -3.94 -25.23 11.94
CA SER A 2 -4.76 -24.02 11.78
C SER A 2 -4.06 -23.17 10.75
N GLN A 3 -4.71 -22.91 9.62
CA GLN A 3 -4.26 -21.85 8.73
C GLN A 3 -4.37 -20.54 9.54
N GLY A 4 -3.30 -19.74 9.52
CA GLY A 4 -3.33 -18.42 10.14
C GLY A 4 -4.46 -17.58 9.53
N GLU A 5 -4.91 -16.56 10.26
CA GLU A 5 -5.85 -15.60 9.71
C GLU A 5 -5.13 -14.70 8.70
N SER A 6 -5.75 -14.48 7.54
CA SER A 6 -5.34 -13.44 6.59
C SER A 6 -6.03 -12.13 6.95
N PHE A 7 -5.36 -11.01 6.73
CA PHE A 7 -5.89 -9.69 7.07
C PHE A 7 -5.97 -8.80 5.84
N ILE A 8 -6.93 -7.87 5.87
CA ILE A 8 -7.10 -6.84 4.85
C ILE A 8 -6.55 -5.53 5.41
N PHE A 9 -5.75 -4.85 4.60
CA PHE A 9 -5.28 -3.50 4.87
C PHE A 9 -5.40 -2.64 3.62
N TYR A 10 -5.22 -1.34 3.79
CA TYR A 10 -5.30 -0.37 2.72
C TYR A 10 -4.02 0.46 2.69
N THR A 11 -3.64 0.93 1.51
CA THR A 11 -2.50 1.82 1.30
C THR A 11 -2.77 2.66 0.06
N TYR A 12 -1.86 3.58 -0.26
CA TYR A 12 -1.90 4.32 -1.50
C TYR A 12 -0.52 4.36 -2.14
N GLY A 13 -0.50 4.40 -3.47
CA GLY A 13 0.72 4.48 -4.25
C GLY A 13 0.55 5.44 -5.42
N ARG A 14 1.64 5.81 -6.08
CA ARG A 14 1.54 6.47 -7.40
C ARG A 14 0.94 5.50 -8.39
N VAL A 15 0.13 6.00 -9.32
CA VAL A 15 -0.25 5.20 -10.50
C VAL A 15 1.02 4.86 -11.25
N ASP A 16 1.33 3.57 -11.32
CA ASP A 16 2.52 3.09 -11.97
C ASP A 16 2.16 2.21 -13.17
N ASN A 17 2.40 2.73 -14.36
CA ASN A 17 2.11 2.03 -15.62
C ASN A 17 3.19 1.00 -16.02
N GLY A 18 4.11 0.64 -15.12
CA GLY A 18 5.19 -0.28 -15.49
C GLY A 18 6.08 -0.87 -14.39
N ARG A 19 5.81 -0.63 -13.10
CA ARG A 19 6.53 -1.34 -12.03
C ARG A 19 5.98 -2.74 -11.80
N ASP A 20 6.69 -3.73 -12.32
CA ASP A 20 6.60 -5.13 -11.88
C ASP A 20 6.98 -5.31 -10.39
N ASP A 21 7.48 -4.25 -9.74
CA ASP A 21 8.07 -4.26 -8.41
C ASP A 21 7.37 -3.30 -7.41
N ARG A 22 6.04 -3.14 -7.49
CA ARG A 22 5.23 -2.30 -6.56
C ARG A 22 5.59 -2.50 -5.07
N TRP A 23 5.94 -3.72 -4.68
CA TRP A 23 6.31 -4.12 -3.32
C TRP A 23 7.81 -4.28 -3.09
N ALA A 24 8.65 -3.77 -4.00
CA ALA A 24 10.08 -3.71 -3.79
C ALA A 24 10.35 -2.96 -2.49
N ASN A 25 11.33 -3.45 -1.74
CA ASN A 25 11.80 -2.77 -0.55
C ASN A 25 12.56 -1.51 -0.98
N THR A 26 11.84 -0.39 -1.03
CA THR A 26 12.43 0.93 -1.31
C THR A 26 12.76 1.64 0.01
N ASP A 27 13.63 2.65 -0.04
CA ASP A 27 13.95 3.47 1.14
C ASP A 27 12.77 4.36 1.60
N ILE A 28 11.65 4.35 0.87
CA ILE A 28 10.45 5.10 1.20
C ILE A 28 9.47 4.15 1.92
N PRO A 29 9.18 4.37 3.21
CA PRO A 29 8.25 3.53 3.93
C PRO A 29 6.82 3.71 3.40
N GLU A 30 6.17 2.58 3.10
CA GLU A 30 4.76 2.53 2.78
C GLU A 30 3.92 2.78 4.03
N THR A 31 2.81 3.51 3.89
CA THR A 31 1.85 3.73 4.98
C THR A 31 0.66 2.79 4.81
N PHE A 32 0.33 2.03 5.85
CA PHE A 32 -0.80 1.10 5.85
C PHE A 32 -1.90 1.53 6.81
N PHE A 33 -3.15 1.26 6.43
CA PHE A 33 -4.37 1.62 7.14
C PHE A 33 -5.25 0.40 7.36
N TYR A 34 -6.04 0.40 8.43
CA TYR A 34 -6.98 -0.68 8.75
C TYR A 34 -8.26 -0.61 7.92
N ASP A 35 -8.63 0.58 7.44
CA ASP A 35 -9.86 0.83 6.69
C ASP A 35 -9.60 1.75 5.49
N GLU A 36 -10.50 1.63 4.51
CA GLU A 36 -10.44 2.33 3.24
C GLU A 36 -10.61 3.85 3.40
N ASP A 37 -11.46 4.28 4.33
CA ASP A 37 -11.78 5.69 4.53
C ASP A 37 -10.57 6.46 5.08
N SER A 38 -9.84 5.88 6.04
CA SER A 38 -8.61 6.44 6.58
C SER A 38 -7.53 6.58 5.50
N ALA A 39 -7.37 5.57 4.65
CA ALA A 39 -6.41 5.62 3.55
C ALA A 39 -6.79 6.69 2.52
N ARG A 40 -8.08 6.83 2.21
CA ARG A 40 -8.61 7.86 1.32
C ARG A 40 -8.48 9.26 1.90
N GLU A 41 -8.72 9.44 3.19
CA GLU A 41 -8.55 10.71 3.88
C GLU A 41 -7.08 11.14 3.85
N ALA A 42 -6.16 10.25 4.22
CA ALA A 42 -4.73 10.51 4.14
C ALA A 42 -4.27 10.87 2.72
N LEU A 43 -4.85 10.23 1.69
CA LEU A 43 -4.54 10.55 0.29
C LEU A 43 -5.03 11.95 -0.12
N ARG A 44 -6.18 12.39 0.40
CA ARG A 44 -6.71 13.75 0.19
C ARG A 44 -5.88 14.80 0.91
N GLU A 45 -5.42 14.51 2.13
CA GLU A 45 -4.51 15.38 2.88
C GLU A 45 -3.19 15.57 2.12
N LEU A 46 -2.58 14.46 1.66
CA LEU A 46 -1.37 14.50 0.85
C LEU A 46 -1.53 15.34 -0.42
N ARG A 47 -2.69 15.24 -1.09
CA ARG A 47 -3.01 16.09 -2.25
C ARG A 47 -3.04 17.56 -1.88
N GLY A 48 -3.74 17.90 -0.80
CA GLY A 48 -3.82 19.27 -0.29
C GLY A 48 -2.44 19.85 0.00
N ASP A 49 -1.58 19.08 0.65
CA ASP A 49 -0.20 19.49 0.96
C ASP A 49 0.62 19.75 -0.31
N ILE A 50 0.58 18.84 -1.29
CA ILE A 50 1.31 18.99 -2.56
C ILE A 50 0.80 20.20 -3.35
N GLU A 51 -0.50 20.38 -3.47
CA GLU A 51 -1.10 21.49 -4.23
C GLU A 51 -0.92 22.85 -3.52
N SER A 52 -0.68 22.86 -2.21
CA SER A 52 -0.42 24.09 -1.45
C SER A 52 0.95 24.71 -1.76
N GLU A 53 1.91 23.91 -2.24
CA GLU A 53 3.27 24.37 -2.55
C GLU A 53 3.37 24.93 -3.98
N PRO A 54 3.81 26.20 -4.14
CA PRO A 54 3.93 26.82 -5.46
C PRO A 54 4.90 26.05 -6.38
N GLY A 55 4.41 25.58 -7.51
CA GLY A 55 5.22 24.87 -8.52
C GLY A 55 5.16 23.35 -8.43
N ASN A 56 4.54 22.81 -7.38
CA ASN A 56 4.22 21.38 -7.30
C ASN A 56 2.91 21.10 -8.04
N ARG A 57 2.78 19.87 -8.53
CA ARG A 57 1.56 19.37 -9.17
C ARG A 57 1.25 18.01 -8.61
N TRP A 58 -0.03 17.77 -8.37
CA TRP A 58 -0.53 16.45 -8.06
C TRP A 58 -0.20 15.48 -9.19
N TRP A 59 0.16 14.26 -8.81
CA TRP A 59 0.28 13.13 -9.72
C TRP A 59 -0.83 12.15 -9.41
N PRO A 60 -1.41 11.46 -10.42
CA PRO A 60 -2.35 10.38 -10.18
C PRO A 60 -1.85 9.40 -9.13
N MET A 61 -2.65 9.19 -8.11
CA MET A 61 -2.39 8.21 -7.05
C MET A 61 -3.51 7.19 -7.05
N GLN A 62 -3.17 5.95 -6.73
CA GLN A 62 -4.12 4.85 -6.60
C GLN A 62 -4.31 4.46 -5.15
N LEU A 63 -5.57 4.23 -4.78
CA LEU A 63 -5.94 3.62 -3.51
C LEU A 63 -5.91 2.11 -3.68
N GLU A 64 -5.21 1.43 -2.79
CA GLU A 64 -4.93 0.00 -2.89
C GLU A 64 -5.48 -0.73 -1.67
N LYS A 65 -6.07 -1.90 -1.91
CA LYS A 65 -6.42 -2.88 -0.90
C LYS A 65 -5.46 -4.04 -1.00
N ILE A 66 -4.89 -4.45 0.12
CA ILE A 66 -4.03 -5.63 0.20
C ILE A 66 -4.65 -6.69 1.09
N GLU A 67 -4.38 -7.93 0.75
CA GLU A 67 -4.64 -9.09 1.58
C GLU A 67 -3.30 -9.73 1.94
N THR A 68 -3.08 -9.98 3.23
CA THR A 68 -1.85 -10.66 3.68
C THR A 68 -1.92 -12.15 3.41
N LEU A 69 -0.75 -12.79 3.34
CA LEU A 69 -0.67 -14.21 3.59
C LEU A 69 -1.22 -14.52 5.00
N PRO A 70 -1.74 -15.74 5.24
CA PRO A 70 -2.06 -16.22 6.57
C PRO A 70 -0.92 -15.94 7.55
N VAL A 71 -1.23 -15.32 8.69
CA VAL A 71 -0.20 -15.02 9.68
C VAL A 71 0.36 -16.31 10.28
N SER A 72 1.63 -16.58 9.97
CA SER A 72 2.36 -17.76 10.42
C SER A 72 3.81 -17.38 10.72
N ARG A 73 4.56 -18.30 11.31
CA ARG A 73 5.99 -18.07 11.57
C ARG A 73 6.76 -17.85 10.26
N GLU A 74 6.38 -18.57 9.21
CA GLU A 74 6.99 -18.53 7.88
C GLU A 74 6.68 -17.22 7.17
N SER A 75 5.42 -16.74 7.21
CA SER A 75 5.06 -15.47 6.57
C SER A 75 5.66 -14.26 7.30
N ILE A 76 5.76 -14.30 8.64
CA ILE A 76 6.50 -13.29 9.40
C ILE A 76 8.01 -13.35 9.08
N PHE A 77 8.59 -14.54 8.96
CA PHE A 77 10.01 -14.67 8.61
C PHE A 77 10.30 -14.09 7.22
N ALA A 78 9.41 -14.30 6.25
CA ALA A 78 9.51 -13.71 4.91
C ALA A 78 9.40 -12.17 4.98
N LEU A 79 8.42 -11.64 5.73
CA LEU A 79 8.26 -10.19 5.94
C LEU A 79 9.54 -9.53 6.47
N LEU A 80 10.21 -10.16 7.43
CA LEU A 80 11.40 -9.60 8.07
C LEU A 80 12.65 -9.60 7.18
N ASN A 81 12.76 -10.54 6.23
CA ASN A 81 13.94 -10.66 5.36
C ASN A 81 13.72 -10.07 3.96
N ASP A 82 12.52 -10.26 3.40
CA ASP A 82 12.18 -9.94 2.01
C ASP A 82 11.24 -8.73 1.89
N GLY A 83 10.71 -8.25 3.02
CA GLY A 83 9.82 -7.09 3.08
C GLY A 83 8.35 -7.42 2.77
N ILE A 84 7.57 -6.36 2.56
CA ILE A 84 6.11 -6.47 2.46
C ILE A 84 5.64 -7.29 1.25
N GLY A 85 6.39 -7.28 0.16
CA GLY A 85 6.04 -8.03 -1.06
C GLY A 85 5.95 -9.55 -0.85
N ALA A 86 6.74 -10.09 0.07
CA ALA A 86 6.66 -11.50 0.44
C ALA A 86 5.51 -11.83 1.40
N PHE A 87 4.83 -10.80 1.91
CA PHE A 87 3.73 -10.92 2.87
C PHE A 87 2.36 -10.59 2.25
N VAL A 88 2.33 -9.90 1.10
CA VAL A 88 1.11 -9.63 0.33
C VAL A 88 0.73 -10.86 -0.49
N ASN A 89 -0.47 -11.38 -0.26
CA ASN A 89 -1.05 -12.49 -1.01
C ASN A 89 -1.78 -11.99 -2.27
N ASN A 90 -2.53 -10.90 -2.13
CA ASN A 90 -3.28 -10.30 -3.21
C ASN A 90 -3.32 -8.77 -3.02
N TYR A 91 -3.45 -8.04 -4.12
CA TYR A 91 -3.71 -6.60 -4.06
C TYR A 91 -4.70 -6.19 -5.16
N GLU A 92 -5.49 -5.17 -4.85
CA GLU A 92 -6.56 -4.63 -5.71
C GLU A 92 -6.48 -3.11 -5.71
N ILE A 93 -6.59 -2.49 -6.88
CA ILE A 93 -6.73 -1.04 -7.01
C ILE A 93 -8.22 -0.71 -6.87
N LEU A 94 -8.57 0.05 -5.83
CA LEU A 94 -9.94 0.44 -5.54
C LEU A 94 -10.36 1.71 -6.26
N ASP A 95 -9.45 2.67 -6.37
CA ASP A 95 -9.74 3.99 -6.94
C ASP A 95 -8.46 4.63 -7.48
N ILE A 96 -8.63 5.56 -8.42
CA ILE A 96 -7.55 6.41 -8.95
C ILE A 96 -7.96 7.86 -8.74
N ILE A 97 -7.15 8.59 -7.96
CA ILE A 97 -7.38 10.00 -7.64
C ILE A 97 -6.45 10.86 -8.50
N ASP A 98 -7.06 11.54 -9.47
CA ASP A 98 -6.43 12.50 -10.40
C ASP A 98 -6.66 13.97 -10.01
#